data_AF-A0A2K6R514-F1
#
_entry.id   AF-A0A2K6R514-F1
#
_cell.length_a   1.000
_cell.length_b   1.000
_cell.length_c   1.000
_cell.angle_alpha   90.00
_cell.angle_beta   90.00
_cell.angle_gamma   90.00
#
_symmetry.space_group_name_H-M   'P 1'
#
loop_
_entity.id
_entity.type
_entity.pdbx_description
1 polymer ?
#
loop_
_entity_poly.entity_id
_entity_poly.type
_entity_poly.pdbx_seq_one_letter_code
_entity_poly.pdbx_strand_id
1 'polypeptide(L)'
;MALLAEHLLKPLPADNQIKTRHFLEAVSHLPPFFDCLGSPLFTPIKADISGNITKIKAVYDTNPAKFRTLQNILEVEKDMYGAEWPKVEATLALMWRKRSLRFIQVFLQSTCDGEQDENHPNLICVNATKAYEMAPKKYHGWIMQIFQPALYAAPYKTDFLKALSKGQNVTEEECLQKIRLFLMYTQMMAKLKYKV
;
A
#
# COMPACT_ATOMS: atom_id res chain seq x y z
N MET A 1 -6.44 -7.65 -13.47
CA MET A 1 -5.13 -6.98 -13.25
C MET A 1 -5.12 -5.50 -13.64
N ALA A 2 -6.24 -4.90 -14.05
CA ALA A 2 -6.37 -3.45 -14.18
C ALA A 2 -5.92 -2.71 -12.91
N LEU A 3 -6.15 -3.31 -11.73
CA LEU A 3 -5.84 -2.70 -10.43
C LEU A 3 -4.35 -2.46 -10.14
N LEU A 4 -3.41 -3.27 -10.65
CA LEU A 4 -1.99 -3.17 -10.26
C LEU A 4 -1.05 -2.84 -11.42
N ALA A 5 -1.27 -3.40 -12.61
CA ALA A 5 -0.33 -3.29 -13.73
C ALA A 5 -0.67 -2.15 -14.71
N GLU A 6 -1.92 -1.68 -14.76
CA GLU A 6 -2.30 -0.56 -15.64
C GLU A 6 -2.02 0.81 -14.98
N HIS A 7 -1.84 0.84 -13.66
CA HIS A 7 -1.66 2.07 -12.87
C HIS A 7 -0.31 2.11 -12.15
N LEU A 8 0.74 1.63 -12.82
CA LEU A 8 2.09 1.54 -12.27
C LEU A 8 2.60 2.90 -11.78
N LEU A 9 3.21 2.90 -10.61
CA LEU A 9 4.02 4.02 -10.14
C LEU A 9 5.16 4.23 -11.15
N LYS A 10 5.30 5.45 -11.67
CA LYS A 10 6.38 5.80 -12.58
C LYS A 10 7.76 5.57 -11.91
N PRO A 11 8.82 5.24 -12.67
CA PRO A 11 10.17 5.23 -12.14
C PRO A 11 10.48 6.53 -11.40
N LEU A 12 11.28 6.44 -10.34
CA LEU A 12 11.76 7.64 -9.67
C LEU A 12 12.62 8.47 -10.62
N PRO A 13 12.38 9.79 -10.71
CA PRO A 13 13.30 10.70 -11.39
C PRO A 13 14.64 10.77 -10.65
N ALA A 14 15.68 11.24 -11.35
CA ALA A 14 17.04 11.33 -10.80
C ALA A 14 17.15 12.21 -9.54
N ASP A 15 16.26 13.20 -9.39
CA ASP A 15 16.17 14.09 -8.23
C ASP A 15 15.45 13.45 -7.02
N ASN A 16 14.97 12.20 -7.16
CA ASN A 16 14.19 11.48 -6.15
C ASN A 16 12.91 12.19 -5.69
N GLN A 17 12.42 13.18 -6.45
CA GLN A 17 11.20 13.92 -6.11
C GLN A 17 9.96 13.15 -6.58
N ILE A 18 8.96 13.00 -5.71
CA ILE A 18 7.70 12.36 -6.11
C ILE A 18 6.67 13.45 -6.32
N LYS A 19 6.20 13.60 -7.56
CA LYS A 19 5.06 14.50 -7.86
C LYS A 19 3.80 14.00 -7.17
N THR A 20 3.22 14.82 -6.29
CA THR A 20 2.06 14.48 -5.45
C THR A 20 0.88 13.99 -6.28
N ARG A 21 0.55 14.67 -7.38
CA ARG A 21 -0.54 14.28 -8.28
C ARG A 21 -0.40 12.85 -8.81
N HIS A 22 0.79 12.52 -9.32
CA HIS A 22 1.06 11.20 -9.90
C HIS A 22 1.05 10.12 -8.82
N PHE A 23 1.56 10.44 -7.62
CA PHE A 23 1.47 9.54 -6.48
C PHE A 23 0.02 9.26 -6.11
N LEU A 24 -0.80 10.31 -5.91
CA LEU A 24 -2.21 10.21 -5.54
C LEU A 24 -3.00 9.40 -6.56
N GLU A 25 -2.78 9.67 -7.86
CA GLU A 25 -3.39 8.90 -8.95
C GLU A 25 -3.04 7.42 -8.84
N ALA A 26 -1.75 7.06 -8.81
CA ALA A 26 -1.32 5.67 -8.74
C ALA A 26 -1.85 4.95 -7.48
N VAL A 27 -1.78 5.61 -6.32
CA VAL A 27 -2.21 4.98 -5.06
C VAL A 27 -3.72 4.93 -4.88
N SER A 28 -4.51 5.67 -5.69
CA SER A 28 -5.98 5.64 -5.66
C SER A 28 -6.58 4.34 -6.18
N HIS A 29 -5.81 3.56 -6.93
CA HIS A 29 -6.21 2.26 -7.49
C HIS A 29 -5.94 1.08 -6.54
N LEU A 30 -5.26 1.33 -5.42
CA LEU A 30 -4.90 0.29 -4.45
C LEU A 30 -5.98 -0.09 -3.44
N PRO A 31 -6.93 0.76 -3.00
CA PRO A 31 -7.96 0.33 -2.05
C PRO A 31 -8.78 -0.89 -2.50
N PRO A 32 -9.18 -1.04 -3.78
CA PRO A 32 -9.87 -2.25 -4.25
C PRO A 32 -9.08 -3.55 -4.10
N PHE A 33 -7.75 -3.49 -3.92
CA PHE A 33 -6.92 -4.65 -3.58
C PHE A 33 -7.46 -5.44 -2.38
N PHE A 34 -7.98 -4.73 -1.38
CA PHE A 34 -8.49 -5.36 -0.15
C PHE A 34 -9.82 -6.09 -0.39
N ASP A 35 -10.55 -5.75 -1.45
CA ASP A 35 -11.74 -6.51 -1.86
C ASP A 35 -11.35 -7.88 -2.43
N CYS A 36 -10.14 -8.02 -3.00
CA CYS A 36 -9.61 -9.30 -3.47
C CYS A 36 -9.30 -10.28 -2.34
N LEU A 37 -9.28 -9.82 -1.08
CA LEU A 37 -9.10 -10.67 0.10
C LEU A 37 -10.42 -11.28 0.58
N GLY A 38 -11.57 -10.97 -0.05
CA GLY A 38 -12.81 -11.73 0.08
C GLY A 38 -13.52 -11.70 1.45
N SER A 39 -12.97 -10.99 2.46
CA SER A 39 -13.53 -10.93 3.80
C SER A 39 -13.92 -9.50 4.20
N PRO A 40 -15.12 -9.28 4.78
CA PRO A 40 -15.53 -7.99 5.33
C PRO A 40 -14.60 -7.45 6.42
N LEU A 41 -13.77 -8.30 7.04
CA LEU A 41 -12.76 -7.91 8.02
C LEU A 41 -11.69 -6.97 7.43
N PHE A 42 -11.54 -6.94 6.11
CA PHE A 42 -10.63 -6.00 5.42
C PHE A 42 -11.26 -4.65 5.09
N THR A 43 -12.58 -4.48 5.28
CA THR A 43 -13.28 -3.21 4.99
C THR A 43 -12.75 -2.03 5.81
N PRO A 44 -12.51 -2.14 7.14
CA PRO A 44 -11.93 -1.05 7.92
C PRO A 44 -10.53 -0.63 7.41
N ILE A 45 -9.75 -1.60 6.94
CA ILE A 45 -8.40 -1.38 6.41
C ILE A 45 -8.47 -0.60 5.09
N LYS A 46 -9.39 -0.99 4.21
CA LYS A 46 -9.68 -0.26 2.97
C LYS A 46 -10.13 1.18 3.26
N ALA A 47 -11.00 1.37 4.25
CA ALA A 47 -11.51 2.69 4.64
C ALA A 47 -10.38 3.60 5.19
N ASP A 48 -9.53 3.09 6.07
CA ASP A 48 -8.36 3.82 6.58
C ASP A 48 -7.43 4.28 5.45
N ILE A 49 -7.11 3.36 4.52
CA ILE A 49 -6.25 3.66 3.37
C ILE A 49 -6.88 4.72 2.47
N SER A 50 -8.17 4.62 2.21
CA SER A 50 -8.91 5.58 1.40
C SER A 50 -8.96 6.95 2.07
N GLY A 51 -9.19 6.98 3.39
CA GLY A 51 -9.18 8.20 4.20
C GLY A 51 -7.82 8.91 4.16
N ASN A 52 -6.72 8.16 4.25
CA ASN A 52 -5.38 8.73 4.12
C ASN A 52 -5.15 9.37 2.74
N ILE A 53 -5.61 8.75 1.66
CA ILE A 53 -5.53 9.32 0.30
C ILE A 53 -6.34 10.62 0.21
N THR A 54 -7.57 10.61 0.73
CA THR A 54 -8.44 11.79 0.76
C THR A 54 -7.81 12.95 1.52
N LYS A 55 -7.18 12.69 2.68
CA LYS A 55 -6.49 13.73 3.47
C LYS A 55 -5.31 14.35 2.70
N ILE A 56 -4.45 13.51 2.11
CA ILE A 56 -3.30 14.01 1.32
C ILE A 56 -3.81 14.81 0.12
N LYS A 57 -4.87 14.35 -0.54
CA LYS A 57 -5.49 15.05 -1.65
C LYS A 57 -6.08 16.40 -1.23
N ALA A 58 -6.75 16.46 -0.09
CA ALA A 58 -7.31 17.70 0.45
C ALA A 58 -6.22 18.76 0.66
N VAL A 59 -5.09 18.39 1.30
CA VAL A 59 -3.94 19.31 1.46
C VAL A 59 -3.36 19.72 0.10
N TYR A 60 -3.16 18.77 -0.81
CA TYR A 60 -2.65 19.05 -2.16
C TYR A 60 -3.53 20.05 -2.93
N ASP A 61 -4.85 19.87 -2.89
CA ASP A 61 -5.81 20.68 -3.63
C ASP A 61 -5.89 22.13 -3.11
N THR A 62 -5.45 22.41 -1.88
CA THR A 62 -5.37 23.80 -1.36
C THR A 62 -4.36 24.66 -2.12
N ASN A 63 -3.24 24.07 -2.55
CA ASN A 63 -2.24 24.75 -3.36
C ASN A 63 -1.34 23.73 -4.10
N PRO A 64 -1.77 23.26 -5.28
CA PRO A 64 -1.04 22.26 -6.06
C PRO A 64 0.40 22.65 -6.44
N ALA A 65 0.69 23.95 -6.54
CA ALA A 65 2.02 24.45 -6.85
C ALA A 65 2.94 24.38 -5.62
N LYS A 66 2.44 24.74 -4.43
CA LYS A 66 3.15 24.63 -3.15
C LYS A 66 3.38 23.18 -2.76
N PHE A 67 2.39 22.31 -2.98
CA PHE A 67 2.44 20.89 -2.64
C PHE A 67 2.79 20.00 -3.83
N ARG A 68 3.64 20.51 -4.73
CA ARG A 68 3.99 19.85 -6.00
C ARG A 68 4.56 18.45 -5.80
N THR A 69 5.37 18.27 -4.76
CA THR A 69 5.99 16.98 -4.43
C THR A 69 5.64 16.55 -3.01
N LEU A 70 5.74 15.24 -2.72
CA LEU A 70 5.53 14.73 -1.36
C LEU A 70 6.50 15.35 -0.36
N GLN A 71 7.70 15.70 -0.82
CA GLN A 71 8.74 16.37 -0.06
C GLN A 71 8.30 17.77 0.34
N ASN A 72 7.69 18.52 -0.59
CA ASN A 72 7.14 19.84 -0.29
C ASN A 72 6.00 19.77 0.73
N ILE A 73 5.17 18.72 0.74
CA ILE A 73 4.17 18.52 1.80
C ILE A 73 4.84 18.45 3.17
N LEU A 74 5.87 17.62 3.31
CA LEU A 74 6.59 17.44 4.58
C LEU A 74 7.25 18.74 5.05
N GLU A 75 7.94 19.45 4.15
CA GLU A 75 8.63 20.71 4.45
C GLU A 75 7.64 21.80 4.87
N VAL A 76 6.57 21.99 4.09
CA VAL A 76 5.57 23.03 4.34
C VAL A 76 4.79 22.77 5.62
N GLU A 77 4.34 21.53 5.86
CA GLU A 77 3.63 21.22 7.11
C GLU A 77 4.55 21.31 8.33
N LYS A 78 5.83 20.97 8.18
CA LYS A 78 6.80 21.17 9.27
C LYS A 78 6.91 22.64 9.66
N ASP A 79 7.02 23.53 8.67
CA ASP A 79 7.11 24.98 8.92
C ASP A 79 5.78 25.56 9.45
N MET A 80 4.63 25.05 8.97
CA MET A 80 3.32 25.52 9.41
C MET A 80 2.94 25.09 10.83
N TYR A 81 3.27 23.86 11.21
CA TYR A 81 2.80 23.26 12.48
C TYR A 81 3.90 23.18 13.55
N GLY A 82 5.16 23.45 13.22
CA GLY A 82 6.26 23.55 14.18
C GLY A 82 6.37 22.32 15.08
N ALA A 83 6.11 22.49 16.38
CA ALA A 83 6.24 21.44 17.39
C ALA A 83 5.20 20.30 17.27
N GLU A 84 4.08 20.53 16.58
CA GLU A 84 3.04 19.50 16.39
C GLU A 84 3.40 18.52 15.26
N TRP A 85 4.30 18.91 14.36
CA TRP A 85 4.85 18.03 13.32
C TRP A 85 5.67 16.88 13.94
N PRO A 86 5.61 15.63 13.44
CA PRO A 86 4.99 15.18 12.18
C PRO A 86 3.56 14.65 12.30
N LYS A 87 2.89 14.79 13.45
CA LYS A 87 1.58 14.16 13.69
C LYS A 87 0.40 15.02 13.23
N VAL A 88 0.54 15.65 12.07
CA VAL A 88 -0.42 16.60 11.51
C VAL A 88 -0.81 16.22 10.09
N GLU A 89 -2.06 16.50 9.73
CA GLU A 89 -2.61 16.54 8.37
C GLU A 89 -2.06 15.48 7.38
N ALA A 90 -1.48 15.91 6.25
CA ALA A 90 -1.02 15.03 5.19
C ALA A 90 0.28 14.31 5.54
N THR A 91 1.13 14.87 6.39
CA THR A 91 2.34 14.19 6.90
C THR A 91 1.94 12.92 7.63
N LEU A 92 1.00 13.02 8.59
CA LEU A 92 0.51 11.86 9.33
C LEU A 92 -0.15 10.84 8.40
N ALA A 93 -0.97 11.31 7.45
CA ALA A 93 -1.60 10.45 6.46
C ALA A 93 -0.56 9.73 5.56
N LEU A 94 0.51 10.41 5.14
CA LEU A 94 1.62 9.83 4.37
C LEU A 94 2.39 8.78 5.17
N MET A 95 2.62 9.02 6.47
CA MET A 95 3.28 8.06 7.35
C MET A 95 2.49 6.74 7.43
N TRP A 96 1.17 6.82 7.68
CA TRP A 96 0.31 5.63 7.69
C TRP A 96 0.23 4.99 6.30
N ARG A 97 0.12 5.79 5.24
CA ARG A 97 0.10 5.28 3.87
C ARG A 97 1.35 4.48 3.52
N LYS A 98 2.53 4.95 3.92
CA LYS A 98 3.81 4.24 3.71
C LYS A 98 3.79 2.84 4.35
N ARG A 99 3.19 2.69 5.53
CA ARG A 99 3.06 1.40 6.22
C ARG A 99 2.12 0.46 5.47
N SER A 100 0.96 0.94 5.02
CA SER A 100 0.02 0.12 4.25
C SER A 100 0.59 -0.29 2.89
N LEU A 101 1.33 0.59 2.21
CA LEU A 101 2.05 0.26 0.99
C LEU A 101 3.13 -0.80 1.24
N ARG A 102 3.86 -0.69 2.36
CA ARG A 102 4.86 -1.69 2.74
C ARG A 102 4.22 -3.05 3.04
N PHE A 103 3.04 -3.08 3.67
CA PHE A 103 2.28 -4.32 3.86
C PHE A 103 1.96 -4.98 2.51
N ILE A 104 1.33 -4.25 1.59
CA ILE A 104 0.98 -4.77 0.25
C ILE A 104 2.23 -5.27 -0.48
N GLN A 105 3.32 -4.51 -0.42
CA GLN A 105 4.59 -4.89 -1.04
C GLN A 105 5.16 -6.19 -0.48
N VAL A 106 5.27 -6.32 0.85
CA VAL A 106 5.83 -7.53 1.49
C VAL A 106 4.94 -8.74 1.23
N PHE A 107 3.62 -8.54 1.34
CA PHE A 107 2.64 -9.58 1.09
C PHE A 107 2.74 -10.13 -0.34
N LEU A 108 2.67 -9.25 -1.34
CA LEU A 108 2.77 -9.63 -2.76
C LEU A 108 4.13 -10.23 -3.10
N GLN A 109 5.22 -9.71 -2.52
CA GLN A 109 6.56 -10.25 -2.74
C GLN A 109 6.66 -11.68 -2.20
N SER A 110 6.24 -11.89 -0.95
CA SER A 110 6.21 -13.21 -0.32
C SER A 110 5.38 -14.22 -1.14
N THR A 111 4.23 -13.80 -1.68
CA THR A 111 3.41 -14.64 -2.57
C THR A 111 4.12 -14.96 -3.90
N CYS A 112 4.85 -14.01 -4.49
CA CYS A 112 5.58 -14.19 -5.74
C CYS A 112 6.84 -15.05 -5.60
N ASP A 113 7.47 -15.00 -4.43
CA ASP A 113 8.67 -15.76 -4.07
C ASP A 113 8.32 -17.23 -3.74
N GLY A 114 7.03 -17.55 -3.65
CA GLY A 114 6.55 -18.91 -3.38
C GLY A 114 6.60 -19.30 -1.91
N GLU A 115 6.78 -18.34 -0.99
CA GLU A 115 6.71 -18.60 0.44
C GLU A 115 5.30 -19.10 0.80
N GLN A 116 5.22 -20.25 1.47
CA GLN A 116 3.96 -20.91 1.80
C GLN A 116 4.13 -21.81 3.02
N ASP A 117 3.01 -22.18 3.65
CA ASP A 117 2.97 -23.27 4.63
C ASP A 117 3.05 -24.60 3.88
N GLU A 118 4.00 -25.47 4.22
CA GLU A 118 4.16 -26.78 3.56
C GLU A 118 2.93 -27.68 3.75
N ASN A 119 2.23 -27.56 4.88
CA ASN A 119 1.02 -28.33 5.17
C ASN A 119 -0.21 -27.75 4.46
N HIS A 120 -0.19 -26.46 4.16
CA HIS A 120 -1.31 -25.72 3.58
C HIS A 120 -0.84 -24.75 2.47
N PRO A 121 -0.27 -25.26 1.36
CA PRO A 121 0.43 -24.44 0.36
C PRO A 121 -0.48 -23.46 -0.40
N ASN A 122 -1.79 -23.69 -0.37
CA ASN A 122 -2.77 -22.80 -0.99
C ASN A 122 -3.25 -21.68 -0.03
N LEU A 123 -2.82 -21.62 1.23
CA LEU A 123 -3.16 -20.53 2.15
C LEU A 123 -2.15 -19.39 2.04
N ILE A 124 -2.64 -18.15 2.00
CA ILE A 124 -1.80 -16.92 2.01
C ILE A 124 -1.74 -16.24 3.39
N CYS A 125 -2.23 -16.91 4.43
CA CYS A 125 -2.20 -16.39 5.80
C CYS A 125 -0.77 -16.18 6.32
N VAL A 126 0.19 -17.05 5.94
CA VAL A 126 1.60 -16.90 6.30
C VAL A 126 2.23 -15.65 5.66
N ASN A 127 1.91 -15.38 4.38
CA ASN A 127 2.37 -14.20 3.67
C ASN A 127 1.77 -12.93 4.29
N ALA A 128 0.47 -12.96 4.63
CA ALA A 128 -0.24 -11.84 5.25
C ALA A 128 0.31 -11.57 6.66
N THR A 129 0.61 -12.62 7.42
CA THR A 129 1.20 -12.52 8.76
C THR A 129 2.58 -11.89 8.68
N LYS A 130 3.46 -12.40 7.81
CA LYS A 130 4.79 -11.80 7.57
C LYS A 130 4.69 -10.32 7.21
N ALA A 131 3.79 -9.96 6.30
CA ALA A 131 3.57 -8.57 5.90
C ALA A 131 3.09 -7.69 7.06
N TYR A 132 2.19 -8.20 7.91
CA TYR A 132 1.71 -7.52 9.10
C TYR A 132 2.84 -7.25 10.11
N GLU A 133 3.67 -8.26 10.37
CA GLU A 133 4.79 -8.16 11.30
C GLU A 133 5.85 -7.15 10.84
N MET A 134 6.14 -7.12 9.54
CA MET A 134 7.17 -6.26 8.97
C MET A 134 6.75 -4.80 8.79
N ALA A 135 5.45 -4.50 8.71
CA ALA A 135 4.95 -3.17 8.35
C ALA A 135 4.15 -2.49 9.47
N PRO A 136 2.86 -2.82 9.72
CA PRO A 136 2.06 -2.09 10.70
C PRO A 136 2.21 -2.54 12.16
N LYS A 137 2.58 -3.80 12.46
CA LYS A 137 2.48 -4.39 13.82
C LYS A 137 3.09 -3.54 14.93
N LYS A 138 4.30 -3.00 14.72
CA LYS A 138 5.01 -2.18 15.72
C LYS A 138 4.37 -0.81 16.00
N TYR A 139 3.43 -0.38 15.16
CA TYR A 139 2.73 0.90 15.28
C TYR A 139 1.29 0.74 15.76
N HIS A 140 0.82 -0.50 15.85
CA HIS A 140 -0.50 -0.85 16.34
C HIS A 140 -0.46 -0.97 17.86
N GLY A 141 -1.23 -0.12 18.54
CA GLY A 141 -1.53 -0.32 19.95
C GLY A 141 -2.40 -1.57 20.16
N TRP A 142 -2.64 -1.94 21.42
CA TRP A 142 -3.41 -3.14 21.80
C TRP A 142 -4.80 -3.25 21.16
N ILE A 143 -5.45 -2.13 20.81
CA ILE A 143 -6.78 -2.08 20.18
C ILE A 143 -6.77 -2.57 18.71
N MET A 144 -5.64 -2.47 18.01
CA MET A 144 -5.52 -2.90 16.61
C MET A 144 -5.31 -4.42 16.45
N GLN A 145 -5.60 -5.22 17.48
CA GLN A 145 -5.62 -6.69 17.43
C GLN A 145 -6.66 -7.26 16.45
N ILE A 146 -7.62 -6.45 15.98
CA ILE A 146 -8.59 -6.83 14.93
C ILE A 146 -7.94 -7.29 13.63
N PHE A 147 -6.69 -6.91 13.38
CA PHE A 147 -5.94 -7.37 12.21
C PHE A 147 -5.63 -8.86 12.28
N GLN A 148 -5.42 -9.42 13.47
CA GLN A 148 -4.97 -10.79 13.62
C GLN A 148 -6.05 -11.81 13.19
N PRO A 149 -7.33 -11.67 13.56
CA PRO A 149 -8.42 -12.45 12.97
C PRO A 149 -8.55 -12.27 11.46
N ALA A 150 -8.33 -11.05 10.94
CA ALA A 150 -8.42 -10.79 9.50
C ALA A 150 -7.37 -11.57 8.69
N LEU A 151 -6.17 -11.80 9.25
CA LEU A 151 -5.13 -12.61 8.61
C LEU A 151 -5.56 -14.07 8.37
N TYR A 152 -6.33 -14.65 9.29
CA TYR A 152 -6.88 -16.00 9.15
C TYR A 152 -8.09 -16.05 8.21
N ALA A 153 -8.73 -14.91 7.95
CA ALA A 153 -9.78 -14.78 6.95
C ALA A 153 -9.23 -14.45 5.54
N ALA A 154 -7.91 -14.46 5.35
CA ALA A 154 -7.31 -14.36 4.03
C ALA A 154 -7.76 -15.56 3.17
N PRO A 155 -8.06 -15.35 1.88
CA PRO A 155 -8.60 -16.39 1.01
C PRO A 155 -7.50 -17.40 0.62
N TYR A 156 -7.86 -18.40 -0.17
CA TYR A 156 -6.85 -19.22 -0.83
C TYR A 156 -6.04 -18.40 -1.85
N LYS A 157 -4.78 -18.77 -2.08
CA LYS A 157 -3.87 -18.16 -3.05
C LYS A 157 -4.49 -18.11 -4.43
N THR A 158 -5.04 -19.24 -4.88
CA THR A 158 -5.71 -19.38 -6.17
C THR A 158 -6.90 -18.43 -6.31
N ASP A 159 -7.75 -18.33 -5.27
CA ASP A 159 -8.90 -17.41 -5.27
C ASP A 159 -8.47 -15.94 -5.24
N PHE A 160 -7.44 -15.61 -4.47
CA PHE A 160 -6.83 -14.29 -4.46
C PHE A 160 -6.29 -13.89 -5.84
N LEU A 161 -5.52 -14.77 -6.48
CA LEU A 161 -4.96 -14.52 -7.81
C LEU A 161 -6.05 -14.38 -8.88
N LYS A 162 -7.11 -15.21 -8.81
CA LYS A 162 -8.31 -15.08 -9.65
C LYS A 162 -9.05 -13.77 -9.43
N ALA A 163 -9.21 -13.35 -8.17
CA ALA A 163 -9.85 -12.07 -7.85
C ALA A 163 -9.03 -10.88 -8.38
N LEU A 164 -7.70 -10.95 -8.27
CA LEU A 164 -6.76 -9.97 -8.82
C LEU A 164 -6.77 -9.92 -10.35
N SER A 165 -6.95 -11.06 -11.02
CA SER A 165 -7.02 -11.16 -12.49
C SER A 165 -8.44 -11.03 -13.06
N LYS A 166 -9.47 -10.85 -12.22
CA LYS A 166 -10.88 -10.78 -12.63
C LYS A 166 -11.09 -9.86 -13.83
N GLY A 167 -11.84 -10.36 -14.81
CA GLY A 167 -12.13 -9.66 -16.07
C GLY A 167 -11.03 -9.77 -17.13
N GLN A 168 -9.97 -10.54 -16.88
CA GLN A 168 -8.91 -10.81 -17.86
C GLN A 168 -8.74 -12.31 -18.05
N ASN A 169 -8.49 -12.73 -19.29
CA ASN A 169 -8.11 -14.11 -19.61
C ASN A 169 -6.59 -14.25 -19.45
N VAL A 170 -6.12 -14.36 -18.20
CA VAL A 170 -4.70 -14.55 -17.87
C VAL A 170 -4.53 -15.72 -16.91
N THR A 171 -3.45 -16.45 -17.10
CA THR A 171 -3.02 -17.54 -16.22
C THR A 171 -2.52 -17.00 -14.87
N GLU A 172 -2.40 -17.87 -13.87
CA GLU A 172 -1.82 -17.50 -12.58
C GLU A 172 -0.37 -17.01 -12.72
N GLU A 173 0.43 -17.64 -13.59
CA GLU A 173 1.82 -17.24 -13.81
C GLU A 173 1.91 -15.84 -14.45
N GLU A 174 1.06 -15.53 -15.43
CA GLU A 174 1.00 -14.18 -16.01
C GLU A 174 0.53 -13.15 -14.97
N CYS A 175 -0.39 -13.51 -14.07
CA CYS A 175 -0.80 -12.67 -12.95
C CYS A 175 0.39 -12.39 -12.02
N LEU A 176 1.16 -13.41 -11.64
CA LEU A 176 2.37 -13.27 -10.83
C LEU A 176 3.44 -12.42 -11.51
N GLN A 177 3.67 -12.58 -12.82
CA GLN A 177 4.60 -11.74 -13.57
C GLN A 177 4.20 -10.26 -13.54
N LYS A 178 2.91 -9.95 -13.69
CA LYS A 178 2.39 -8.58 -13.55
C LYS A 178 2.58 -8.03 -12.15
N ILE A 179 2.39 -8.85 -11.12
CA ILE A 179 2.67 -8.47 -9.72
C ILE A 179 4.17 -8.17 -9.53
N ARG A 180 5.07 -9.00 -10.07
CA ARG A 180 6.53 -8.78 -10.02
C ARG A 180 6.92 -7.44 -10.67
N LEU A 181 6.31 -7.10 -11.80
CA LEU A 181 6.50 -5.79 -12.44
C LEU A 181 6.07 -4.64 -11.51
N PHE A 182 4.87 -4.73 -10.93
CA PHE A 182 4.38 -3.74 -9.95
C PHE A 182 5.33 -3.62 -8.73
N LEU A 183 5.85 -4.74 -8.22
CA LEU A 183 6.78 -4.77 -7.10
C LEU A 183 8.09 -4.06 -7.40
N MET A 184 8.62 -4.19 -8.62
CA MET A 184 9.83 -3.48 -9.04
C MET A 184 9.67 -1.96 -8.91
N TYR A 185 8.56 -1.41 -9.39
CA TYR A 185 8.27 0.03 -9.30
C TYR A 185 8.05 0.50 -7.86
N THR A 186 7.34 -0.28 -7.03
CA THR A 186 7.08 0.07 -5.63
C THR A 186 8.35 0.00 -4.77
N GLN A 187 9.25 -0.95 -5.04
CA GLN A 187 10.55 -1.05 -4.39
C GLN A 187 11.43 0.18 -4.66
N MET A 188 11.40 0.72 -5.88
CA MET A 188 12.09 1.98 -6.19
C MET A 188 11.57 3.11 -5.30
N MET A 189 10.25 3.25 -5.17
CA MET A 189 9.63 4.27 -4.31
C MET A 189 9.97 4.09 -2.82
N ALA A 190 10.09 2.84 -2.34
CA ALA A 190 10.43 2.56 -0.94
C ALA A 190 11.85 3.00 -0.54
N LYS A 191 12.78 3.19 -1.51
CA LYS A 191 14.13 3.70 -1.27
C LYS A 191 14.18 5.17 -0.85
N LEU A 192 13.05 5.87 -0.86
CA LEU A 192 12.93 7.20 -0.28
C LEU A 192 13.08 7.13 1.24
N LYS A 193 14.30 7.40 1.67
CA LYS A 193 14.69 7.64 3.06
C LYS A 193 14.19 9.02 3.49
N TYR A 194 12.89 9.24 3.50
CA TYR A 194 12.33 10.30 4.34
C TYR A 194 12.34 9.79 5.77
N LYS A 195 13.24 10.36 6.57
CA LYS A 195 13.17 10.30 8.04
C LYS A 195 11.94 11.11 8.46
N VAL A 196 10.78 10.48 8.42
CA VAL A 196 9.57 10.89 9.14
C VAL A 196 9.25 9.76 10.12
#